data_AF-A0A2S5N5G0-F1
#
_entry.id   AF-A0A2S5N5G0-F1
#
_cell.length_a   1.000
_cell.length_b   1.000
_cell.length_c   1.000
_cell.angle_alpha   90.00
_cell.angle_beta   90.00
_cell.angle_gamma   90.00
#
_symmetry.space_group_name_H-M   'P 1'
#
loop_
_entity.id
_entity.type
_entity.pdbx_description
1 polymer ?
#
loop_
_entity_poly.entity_id
_entity_poly.type
_entity_poly.pdbx_seq_one_letter_code
_entity_poly.pdbx_strand_id
1 'polypeptide(L)'
;MPNAFRKGDEILDIAGVEAKFGLKPALIVDYLTLIGDSVDNVPGVEKVGPKTAVKWLQEYGSLDNIIANADKFGGVVGENLRKALDWLPTGRELITIKCDLDKFDGMPETFESLKLQTQDKSKLAALYDRFDFKTWQRELAVETETETPKPEIANGETGNLFDSPNKRSELNTQNHSKNSATPAISPVIEYQAITTRNFETILTNEQLDNWLAKLQSAPLICVDTETTSLEPMTAKIVGLSFSVEAGSGAYLPLTHDYFDAPEQLNFAETLAKIKPILENPDIKKVGQNLKYDQHILANHGIALNGIAHDTLLQSYVFEAHKSHGMDALSERHLGIQTITFEDVAGKGAKQVSFNQVTVEVAAEYAAEDADITLQLHHAMYPNIQADAKLDFIYSQIEMPSSQILFTIERNGVLIDRDMLNIQSNEIGAKLVALENQAYELAGQPFNLGSPKQLQEILFDKLGIKPTKKTPSGAPST
;
A
#
# COMPACT_ATOMS: atom_id res chain seq x y z
N MET A 1 2.96 -10.32 -26.28
CA MET A 1 2.83 -9.96 -24.86
C MET A 1 4.04 -10.49 -24.10
N PRO A 2 4.76 -9.66 -23.35
CA PRO A 2 5.76 -10.14 -22.39
C PRO A 2 5.03 -10.90 -21.28
N ASN A 3 5.53 -12.09 -20.96
CA ASN A 3 4.90 -13.05 -20.07
C ASN A 3 5.08 -12.58 -18.61
N ALA A 4 4.00 -12.31 -17.89
CA ALA A 4 3.98 -11.70 -16.54
C ALA A 4 4.70 -12.50 -15.43
N PHE A 5 5.30 -13.65 -15.76
CA PHE A 5 6.00 -14.53 -14.83
C PHE A 5 7.52 -14.65 -15.07
N ARG A 6 8.08 -13.94 -16.05
CA ARG A 6 9.55 -13.88 -16.22
C ARG A 6 10.13 -12.73 -15.40
N LYS A 7 10.87 -13.05 -14.33
CA LYS A 7 11.85 -12.13 -13.72
C LYS A 7 13.06 -12.01 -14.68
N GLY A 8 12.89 -11.29 -15.79
CA GLY A 8 13.96 -10.93 -16.74
C GLY A 8 13.65 -11.30 -18.19
N ASP A 9 14.04 -10.42 -19.11
CA ASP A 9 13.95 -10.59 -20.57
C ASP A 9 14.98 -11.58 -21.15
N GLU A 10 15.47 -12.52 -20.34
CA GLU A 10 16.51 -13.46 -20.75
C GLU A 10 15.92 -14.52 -21.72
N ILE A 11 16.37 -14.49 -22.97
CA ILE A 11 16.07 -15.51 -23.98
C ILE A 11 17.13 -16.61 -23.87
N LEU A 12 16.72 -17.80 -23.44
CA LEU A 12 17.56 -19.00 -23.39
C LEU A 12 17.43 -19.81 -24.68
N ASP A 13 17.89 -19.24 -25.78
CA ASP A 13 18.19 -20.00 -26.99
C ASP A 13 19.51 -20.79 -26.83
N ILE A 14 20.00 -21.44 -27.89
CA ILE A 14 21.25 -22.21 -27.82
C ILE A 14 22.42 -21.34 -27.32
N ALA A 15 22.54 -20.11 -27.81
CA ALA A 15 23.60 -19.19 -27.43
C ALA A 15 23.42 -18.66 -26.01
N GLY A 16 22.18 -18.37 -25.60
CA GLY A 16 21.83 -17.95 -24.25
C GLY A 16 22.14 -19.01 -23.20
N VAL A 17 21.88 -20.29 -23.49
CA VAL A 17 22.25 -21.41 -22.62
C VAL A 17 23.78 -21.53 -22.50
N GLU A 18 24.50 -21.43 -23.61
CA GLU A 18 25.97 -21.45 -23.60
C GLU A 18 26.55 -20.27 -22.82
N ALA A 19 26.00 -19.06 -22.98
CA ALA A 19 26.44 -17.87 -22.25
C ALA A 19 26.19 -17.99 -20.74
N LYS A 20 25.03 -18.54 -20.35
CA LYS A 20 24.62 -18.65 -18.94
C LYS A 20 25.35 -19.77 -18.20
N PHE A 21 25.46 -20.94 -18.82
CA PHE A 21 25.95 -22.15 -18.17
C PHE A 21 27.37 -22.56 -18.59
N GLY A 22 27.92 -21.94 -19.64
CA GLY A 22 29.21 -22.34 -20.22
C GLY A 22 29.18 -23.70 -20.92
N LEU A 23 27.99 -24.24 -21.18
CA LEU A 23 27.73 -25.56 -21.74
C LEU A 23 26.62 -25.50 -22.79
N LYS A 24 26.67 -26.40 -23.77
CA LYS A 24 25.60 -26.55 -24.76
C LYS A 24 24.34 -27.13 -24.13
N PRO A 25 23.13 -26.86 -24.67
CA PRO A 25 21.87 -27.44 -24.18
C PRO A 25 21.90 -28.96 -24.02
N ALA A 26 22.58 -29.67 -24.92
CA ALA A 26 22.71 -31.13 -24.90
C ALA A 26 23.44 -31.68 -23.65
N LEU A 27 24.20 -30.85 -22.92
CA LEU A 27 24.97 -31.24 -21.74
C LEU A 27 24.31 -30.85 -20.42
N ILE A 28 23.14 -30.22 -20.47
CA ILE A 28 22.47 -29.71 -19.26
C ILE A 28 21.99 -30.85 -18.35
N VAL A 29 21.50 -31.96 -18.92
CA VAL A 29 21.14 -33.16 -18.15
C VAL A 29 22.35 -33.72 -17.42
N ASP A 30 23.49 -33.82 -18.11
CA ASP A 30 24.74 -34.32 -17.53
C ASP A 30 25.26 -33.39 -16.43
N TYR A 31 25.15 -32.08 -16.65
CA TYR A 31 25.50 -31.05 -15.67
C TYR A 31 24.66 -31.18 -14.40
N LEU A 32 23.33 -31.25 -14.54
CA LEU A 32 22.40 -31.41 -13.42
C LEU A 32 22.62 -32.74 -12.69
N THR A 33 22.94 -33.82 -13.41
CA THR A 33 23.25 -35.13 -12.80
C THR A 33 24.49 -35.07 -11.92
N LEU A 34 25.49 -34.27 -12.29
CA LEU A 34 26.71 -34.11 -11.51
C LEU A 34 26.50 -33.25 -10.26
N ILE A 35 25.70 -32.18 -10.34
CA ILE A 35 25.50 -31.26 -9.21
C ILE A 35 24.33 -31.66 -8.30
N GLY A 36 23.38 -32.45 -8.82
CA GLY A 36 22.13 -32.81 -8.17
C GLY A 36 21.04 -31.74 -8.31
N ASP A 37 19.80 -32.16 -8.02
CA ASP A 37 18.65 -31.27 -7.92
C ASP A 37 18.08 -31.32 -6.50
N SER A 38 18.24 -30.22 -5.76
CA SER A 38 17.75 -30.10 -4.40
C SER A 38 16.22 -29.96 -4.30
N VAL A 39 15.54 -29.53 -5.37
CA VAL A 39 14.08 -29.38 -5.38
C VAL A 39 13.42 -30.76 -5.44
N ASP A 40 13.95 -31.62 -6.30
CA ASP A 40 13.45 -32.99 -6.51
C ASP A 40 14.16 -34.04 -5.64
N ASN A 41 15.01 -33.61 -4.71
CA ASN A 41 15.83 -34.47 -3.83
C ASN A 41 16.67 -35.50 -4.61
N VAL A 42 17.16 -35.14 -5.80
CA VAL A 42 18.07 -35.98 -6.60
C VAL A 42 19.51 -35.65 -6.19
N PRO A 43 20.23 -36.55 -5.47
CA PRO A 43 21.60 -36.29 -5.08
C PRO A 43 22.53 -36.31 -6.29
N GLY A 44 23.42 -35.33 -6.37
CA GLY A 44 24.57 -35.31 -7.27
C GLY A 44 25.82 -35.87 -6.61
N VAL A 45 26.98 -35.58 -7.21
CA VAL A 45 28.27 -35.98 -6.65
C VAL A 45 28.65 -35.03 -5.52
N GLU A 46 28.90 -35.58 -4.33
CA GLU A 46 29.24 -34.78 -3.16
C GLU A 46 30.47 -33.89 -3.41
N LYS A 47 30.35 -32.59 -3.11
CA LYS A 47 31.37 -31.54 -3.35
C LYS A 47 31.65 -31.22 -4.83
N VAL A 48 30.83 -31.71 -5.76
CA VAL A 48 30.83 -31.23 -7.16
C VAL A 48 29.79 -30.12 -7.29
N GLY A 49 30.26 -28.87 -7.31
CA GLY A 49 29.42 -27.71 -7.59
C GLY A 49 29.43 -27.29 -9.07
N PRO A 50 28.66 -26.25 -9.44
CA PRO A 50 28.51 -25.73 -10.80
C PRO A 50 29.82 -25.59 -11.59
N LYS A 51 30.82 -24.91 -11.02
CA LYS A 51 32.10 -24.66 -11.71
C LYS A 51 32.88 -25.94 -12.03
N THR A 52 32.80 -26.93 -11.13
CA THR A 52 33.49 -28.21 -11.28
C THR A 52 32.83 -29.06 -12.36
N ALA A 53 31.49 -29.13 -12.34
CA ALA A 53 30.72 -29.84 -13.36
C ALA A 53 30.91 -29.26 -14.76
N VAL A 54 30.89 -27.92 -14.90
CA VAL A 54 31.18 -27.25 -16.18
C VAL A 54 32.58 -27.58 -16.68
N LYS A 55 33.60 -27.50 -15.82
CA LYS A 55 34.98 -27.84 -16.19
C LYS A 55 35.08 -29.29 -16.69
N TRP A 56 34.49 -30.24 -15.97
CA TRP A 56 34.53 -31.66 -16.35
C TRP A 56 33.81 -31.92 -17.66
N LEU A 57 32.65 -31.30 -17.89
CA LEU A 57 31.90 -31.48 -19.13
C LEU A 57 32.55 -30.78 -20.33
N GLN A 58 33.25 -29.67 -20.13
CA GLN A 58 34.06 -29.05 -21.18
C GLN A 58 35.28 -29.91 -21.55
N GLU A 59 35.89 -30.59 -20.59
CA GLU A 59 37.10 -31.41 -20.80
C GLU A 59 36.78 -32.81 -21.35
N TYR A 60 35.75 -33.47 -20.82
CA TYR A 60 35.41 -34.86 -21.15
C TYR A 60 34.20 -34.98 -22.10
N GLY A 61 33.45 -33.89 -22.32
CA GLY A 61 32.39 -33.81 -23.33
C GLY A 61 31.06 -34.45 -22.98
N SER A 62 31.00 -35.44 -22.07
CA SER A 62 29.75 -36.06 -21.60
C SER A 62 29.91 -36.72 -20.24
N LEU A 63 28.79 -36.99 -19.57
CA LEU A 63 28.78 -37.77 -18.32
C LEU A 63 29.35 -39.18 -18.51
N ASP A 64 29.05 -39.84 -19.64
CA ASP A 64 29.55 -41.19 -19.93
C ASP A 64 31.07 -41.22 -20.03
N ASN A 65 31.67 -40.19 -20.63
CA ASN A 65 33.12 -40.05 -20.70
C ASN A 65 33.74 -39.75 -19.32
N ILE A 66 33.05 -38.99 -18.46
CA ILE A 66 33.49 -38.74 -17.08
C ILE A 66 33.48 -40.05 -16.28
N ILE A 67 32.41 -40.85 -16.39
CA ILE A 67 32.28 -42.16 -15.74
C ILE A 67 33.37 -43.11 -16.22
N ALA A 68 33.58 -43.22 -17.55
CA ALA A 68 34.60 -44.09 -18.14
C ALA A 68 36.05 -43.70 -17.76
N ASN A 69 36.26 -42.45 -17.33
CA ASN A 69 37.57 -41.93 -16.93
C ASN A 69 37.66 -41.64 -15.42
N ALA A 70 36.72 -42.15 -14.60
CA ALA A 70 36.62 -41.83 -13.17
C ALA A 70 37.93 -42.05 -12.39
N ASP A 71 38.75 -43.02 -12.79
CA ASP A 71 40.04 -43.33 -12.16
C ASP A 71 41.11 -42.24 -12.34
N LYS A 72 40.95 -41.36 -13.35
CA LYS A 72 41.86 -40.25 -13.63
C LYS A 72 41.59 -39.03 -12.74
N PHE A 73 40.47 -39.01 -12.03
CA PHE A 73 40.12 -37.91 -11.12
C PHE A 73 40.78 -38.12 -9.75
N GLY A 74 41.74 -37.24 -9.43
CA GLY A 74 42.45 -37.25 -8.14
C GLY A 74 41.73 -36.46 -7.03
N GLY A 75 42.18 -36.67 -5.79
CA GLY A 75 41.70 -35.95 -4.60
C GLY A 75 40.29 -36.33 -4.14
N VAL A 76 39.79 -35.58 -3.14
CA VAL A 76 38.51 -35.85 -2.46
C VAL A 76 37.32 -35.84 -3.44
N VAL A 77 37.34 -34.98 -4.45
CA VAL A 77 36.26 -34.88 -5.44
C VAL A 77 36.25 -36.10 -6.37
N GLY A 78 37.41 -36.65 -6.73
CA GLY A 78 37.51 -37.90 -7.50
C GLY A 78 37.14 -39.15 -6.69
N GLU A 79 37.41 -39.16 -5.39
CA GLU A 79 36.89 -40.20 -4.48
C GLU A 79 35.36 -40.16 -4.40
N ASN A 80 34.78 -38.97 -4.29
CA ASN A 80 33.32 -38.80 -4.25
C ASN A 80 32.65 -39.17 -5.59
N LEU A 81 33.28 -38.85 -6.72
CA LEU A 81 32.82 -39.31 -8.03
C LEU A 81 32.77 -40.84 -8.09
N ARG A 82 33.83 -41.52 -7.65
CA ARG A 82 33.90 -42.99 -7.62
C ARG A 82 32.83 -43.63 -6.72
N LYS A 83 32.50 -43.00 -5.60
CA LYS A 83 31.40 -43.45 -4.72
C LYS A 83 30.01 -43.28 -5.35
N ALA A 84 29.85 -42.31 -6.25
CA ALA A 84 28.58 -42.01 -6.90
C ALA A 84 28.36 -42.77 -8.21
N LEU A 85 29.35 -43.51 -8.74
CA LEU A 85 29.28 -44.14 -10.07
C LEU A 85 28.05 -45.03 -10.26
N ASP A 86 27.71 -45.84 -9.25
CA ASP A 86 26.55 -46.73 -9.31
C ASP A 86 25.21 -45.97 -9.31
N TRP A 87 25.19 -44.75 -8.76
CA TRP A 87 24.01 -43.91 -8.66
C TRP A 87 23.80 -43.02 -9.89
N LEU A 88 24.87 -42.58 -10.55
CA LEU A 88 24.80 -41.61 -11.66
C LEU A 88 23.85 -42.02 -12.80
N PRO A 89 23.75 -43.30 -13.21
CA PRO A 89 22.76 -43.71 -14.22
C PRO A 89 21.32 -43.45 -13.76
N THR A 90 21.00 -43.76 -12.51
CA THR A 90 19.67 -43.51 -11.92
C THR A 90 19.42 -42.01 -11.76
N GLY A 91 20.42 -41.24 -11.31
CA GLY A 91 20.33 -39.78 -11.25
C GLY A 91 20.03 -39.16 -12.62
N ARG A 92 20.70 -39.65 -13.68
CA ARG A 92 20.49 -39.19 -15.06
C ARG A 92 19.08 -39.51 -15.54
N GLU A 93 18.57 -40.70 -15.24
CA GLU A 93 17.20 -41.11 -15.57
C GLU A 93 16.18 -40.20 -14.89
N LEU A 94 16.34 -39.92 -13.59
CA LEU A 94 15.43 -39.05 -12.83
C LEU A 94 15.41 -37.61 -13.33
N ILE A 95 16.56 -37.10 -13.81
CA ILE A 95 16.70 -35.73 -14.32
C ILE A 95 16.24 -35.59 -15.78
N THR A 96 16.21 -36.69 -16.53
CA THR A 96 15.86 -36.65 -17.96
C THR A 96 14.34 -36.51 -18.13
N ILE A 97 13.92 -35.44 -18.80
CA ILE A 97 12.51 -35.25 -19.15
C ILE A 97 12.08 -36.36 -20.11
N LYS A 98 11.01 -37.06 -19.73
CA LYS A 98 10.41 -38.10 -20.56
C LYS A 98 9.63 -37.48 -21.72
N CYS A 99 10.08 -37.72 -22.95
CA CYS A 99 9.46 -37.18 -24.17
C CYS A 99 8.59 -38.20 -24.92
N ASP A 100 8.71 -39.49 -24.61
CA ASP A 100 7.95 -40.61 -25.21
C ASP A 100 6.63 -40.86 -24.46
N LEU A 101 5.70 -39.91 -24.60
CA LEU A 101 4.42 -39.90 -23.88
C LEU A 101 3.22 -40.32 -24.76
N ASP A 102 3.49 -41.10 -25.81
CA ASP A 102 2.51 -41.49 -26.86
C ASP A 102 1.25 -42.21 -26.36
N LYS A 103 1.21 -42.62 -25.08
CA LYS A 103 0.10 -43.35 -24.43
C LYS A 103 -0.40 -42.67 -23.15
N PHE A 104 -0.02 -41.42 -22.91
CA PHE A 104 -0.48 -40.70 -21.73
C PHE A 104 -1.94 -40.27 -21.92
N ASP A 105 -2.80 -40.70 -21.00
CA ASP A 105 -4.22 -40.36 -21.00
C ASP A 105 -4.39 -38.85 -20.80
N GLY A 106 -5.03 -38.18 -21.78
CA GLY A 106 -5.13 -36.72 -21.83
C GLY A 106 -4.10 -36.01 -22.74
N MET A 107 -3.29 -36.74 -23.51
CA MET A 107 -2.47 -36.11 -24.54
C MET A 107 -3.34 -35.50 -25.66
N PRO A 108 -3.09 -34.24 -26.05
CA PRO A 108 -3.77 -33.63 -27.18
C PRO A 108 -3.47 -34.41 -28.47
N GLU A 109 -4.52 -34.85 -29.16
CA GLU A 109 -4.39 -35.59 -30.43
C GLU A 109 -3.70 -34.75 -31.53
N THR A 110 -3.80 -33.42 -31.43
CA THR A 110 -3.18 -32.47 -32.37
C THR A 110 -2.79 -31.17 -31.66
N PHE A 111 -1.79 -30.45 -32.20
CA PHE A 111 -1.43 -29.11 -31.74
C PHE A 111 -2.58 -28.08 -31.85
N GLU A 112 -3.56 -28.34 -32.71
CA GLU A 112 -4.76 -27.51 -32.85
C GLU A 112 -5.58 -27.44 -31.56
N SER A 113 -5.63 -28.54 -30.80
CA SER A 113 -6.33 -28.58 -29.50
C SER A 113 -5.63 -27.76 -28.40
N LEU A 114 -4.39 -27.33 -28.62
CA LEU A 114 -3.64 -26.45 -27.71
C LEU A 114 -3.76 -24.97 -28.06
N LYS A 115 -4.51 -24.61 -29.11
CA LYS A 115 -4.77 -23.21 -29.44
C LYS A 115 -5.51 -22.54 -28.28
N LEU A 116 -5.13 -21.29 -28.01
CA LEU A 116 -5.79 -20.46 -27.01
C LEU A 116 -7.28 -20.39 -27.34
N GLN A 117 -8.10 -20.90 -26.43
CA GLN A 117 -9.56 -20.86 -26.57
C GLN A 117 -10.10 -19.51 -26.09
N THR A 118 -11.27 -19.14 -26.57
CA THR A 118 -12.00 -17.98 -26.07
C THR A 118 -12.31 -18.17 -24.59
N GLN A 119 -12.08 -17.12 -23.79
CA GLN A 119 -12.35 -17.16 -22.36
C GLN A 119 -13.86 -17.26 -22.06
N ASP A 120 -14.22 -18.15 -21.14
CA ASP A 120 -15.58 -18.21 -20.57
C ASP A 120 -15.73 -17.14 -19.49
N LYS A 121 -16.06 -15.91 -19.90
CA LYS A 121 -16.14 -14.74 -19.01
C LYS A 121 -17.15 -14.94 -17.88
N SER A 122 -18.28 -15.60 -18.14
CA SER A 122 -19.30 -15.86 -17.12
C SER A 122 -18.77 -16.77 -16.01
N LYS A 123 -18.06 -17.85 -16.39
CA LYS A 123 -17.45 -18.77 -15.43
C LYS A 123 -16.29 -18.12 -14.67
N LEU A 124 -15.49 -17.28 -15.33
CA LEU A 124 -14.41 -16.53 -14.69
C LEU A 124 -14.95 -15.53 -13.68
N ALA A 125 -15.99 -14.77 -14.02
CA ALA A 125 -16.63 -13.83 -13.09
C ALA A 125 -17.12 -14.54 -11.82
N ALA A 126 -17.79 -15.70 -11.95
CA ALA A 126 -18.25 -16.48 -10.82
C ALA A 126 -17.10 -17.04 -9.95
N LEU A 127 -15.96 -17.39 -10.56
CA LEU A 127 -14.78 -17.86 -9.83
C LEU A 127 -14.06 -16.70 -9.12
N TYR A 128 -13.92 -15.55 -9.78
CA TYR A 128 -13.27 -14.38 -9.19
C TYR A 128 -14.07 -13.82 -8.02
N ASP A 129 -15.40 -13.81 -8.14
CA ASP A 129 -16.30 -13.49 -7.04
C ASP A 129 -16.11 -14.47 -5.86
N ARG A 130 -16.15 -15.78 -6.14
CA ARG A 130 -15.98 -16.82 -5.11
C ARG A 130 -14.65 -16.76 -4.36
N PHE A 131 -13.57 -16.39 -5.03
CA PHE A 131 -12.22 -16.34 -4.45
C PHE A 131 -11.76 -14.91 -4.08
N ASP A 132 -12.66 -13.93 -4.18
CA ASP A 132 -12.43 -12.53 -3.84
C ASP A 132 -11.29 -11.87 -4.65
N PHE A 133 -11.15 -12.24 -5.93
CA PHE A 133 -10.16 -11.69 -6.86
C PHE A 133 -10.66 -10.42 -7.57
N LYS A 134 -10.92 -9.37 -6.78
CA LYS A 134 -11.56 -8.11 -7.21
C LYS A 134 -10.84 -7.41 -8.36
N THR A 135 -9.51 -7.44 -8.39
CA THR A 135 -8.72 -6.84 -9.47
C THR A 135 -8.99 -7.52 -10.83
N TRP A 136 -8.99 -8.86 -10.86
CA TRP A 136 -9.26 -9.61 -12.08
C TRP A 136 -10.73 -9.57 -12.49
N GLN A 137 -11.65 -9.41 -11.53
CA GLN A 137 -13.06 -9.15 -11.82
C GLN A 137 -13.24 -7.81 -12.55
N ARG A 138 -12.53 -6.77 -12.11
CA ARG A 138 -12.53 -5.46 -12.78
C ARG A 138 -11.91 -5.52 -14.17
N GLU A 139 -10.77 -6.18 -14.33
CA GLU A 139 -10.11 -6.34 -15.63
C GLU A 139 -10.97 -7.12 -16.64
N LEU A 140 -11.68 -8.15 -16.19
CA LEU A 140 -12.60 -8.94 -17.02
C LEU A 140 -13.76 -8.10 -17.59
N ALA A 141 -14.18 -7.06 -16.85
CA ALA A 141 -15.23 -6.12 -17.25
C ALA A 141 -14.74 -4.98 -18.16
N VAL A 142 -13.43 -4.68 -18.15
CA VAL A 142 -12.83 -3.62 -19.00
C VAL A 142 -12.52 -4.13 -20.40
N GLU A 143 -12.23 -5.42 -20.58
CA GLU A 143 -11.98 -6.03 -21.90
C GLU A 143 -13.20 -6.06 -22.86
N THR A 144 -14.37 -5.58 -22.45
CA THR A 144 -15.53 -5.44 -23.34
C THR A 144 -15.48 -4.19 -24.23
N GLU A 145 -14.54 -3.27 -24.00
CA GLU A 145 -14.41 -2.05 -24.82
C GLU A 145 -12.98 -1.87 -25.36
N THR A 146 -12.85 -2.06 -26.67
CA THR A 146 -11.74 -1.67 -27.57
C THR A 146 -10.43 -2.48 -27.57
N GLU A 147 -10.29 -3.32 -28.61
CA GLU A 147 -9.00 -3.63 -29.23
C GLU A 147 -8.45 -2.38 -29.95
N THR A 148 -7.43 -1.71 -29.40
CA THR A 148 -6.37 -1.03 -30.17
C THR A 148 -5.16 -0.73 -29.25
N PRO A 149 -3.91 -0.90 -29.72
CA PRO A 149 -2.73 -0.89 -28.85
C PRO A 149 -2.23 0.54 -28.55
N LYS A 150 -1.93 0.83 -27.28
CA LYS A 150 -1.19 2.02 -26.86
C LYS A 150 0.31 1.71 -26.67
N PRO A 151 1.20 2.70 -26.92
CA PRO A 151 2.63 2.50 -27.13
C PRO A 151 3.45 2.41 -25.83
N GLU A 152 4.64 1.82 -25.98
CA GLU A 152 5.66 1.56 -24.96
C GLU A 152 6.08 2.81 -24.17
N ILE A 153 6.16 2.69 -22.84
CA ILE A 153 6.80 3.67 -21.96
C ILE A 153 8.23 3.19 -21.68
N ALA A 154 9.19 4.01 -22.09
CA ALA A 154 10.61 3.82 -21.89
C ALA A 154 11.02 4.06 -20.42
N ASN A 155 12.01 3.27 -20.00
CA ASN A 155 12.70 3.34 -18.72
C ASN A 155 13.27 4.73 -18.40
N GLY A 156 13.14 5.13 -17.14
CA GLY A 156 13.83 6.29 -16.58
C GLY A 156 13.90 6.18 -15.06
N GLU A 157 15.03 5.69 -14.56
CA GLU A 157 15.42 5.70 -13.16
C GLU A 157 15.58 7.14 -12.65
N THR A 158 15.10 7.43 -11.44
CA THR A 158 15.80 8.27 -10.44
C THR A 158 15.06 8.14 -9.11
N GLY A 159 15.79 7.74 -8.06
CA GLY A 159 15.28 7.57 -6.71
C GLY A 159 15.33 8.87 -5.90
N ASN A 160 14.33 9.03 -5.03
CA ASN A 160 14.30 9.93 -3.87
C ASN A 160 13.62 9.08 -2.77
N LEU A 161 14.28 8.51 -1.77
CA LEU A 161 14.88 9.15 -0.58
C LEU A 161 14.08 10.35 -0.07
N PHE A 162 12.87 10.09 0.40
CA PHE A 162 12.27 10.56 1.66
C PHE A 162 10.79 10.16 1.63
N ASP A 163 10.52 8.88 1.86
CA ASP A 163 9.19 8.43 2.25
C ASP A 163 9.32 7.66 3.56
N SER A 164 8.58 8.13 4.56
CA SER A 164 8.69 7.69 5.96
C SER A 164 7.79 6.48 6.23
N PRO A 165 8.05 5.73 7.32
CA PRO A 165 7.91 4.29 7.31
C PRO A 165 6.56 3.84 7.87
N ASN A 166 5.86 2.95 7.18
CA ASN A 166 5.00 2.01 7.88
C ASN A 166 4.82 0.67 7.14
N LYS A 167 5.88 -0.14 7.13
CA LYS A 167 5.75 -1.60 6.99
C LYS A 167 6.78 -2.27 7.89
N ARG A 168 6.38 -2.57 9.12
CA ARG A 168 6.94 -3.72 9.85
C ARG A 168 5.90 -4.83 9.86
N SER A 169 6.25 -5.87 9.14
CA SER A 169 5.70 -7.21 9.24
C SER A 169 5.76 -7.72 10.68
N GLU A 170 4.74 -8.47 11.10
CA GLU A 170 4.91 -9.86 11.49
C GLU A 170 3.54 -10.54 11.66
N LEU A 171 3.22 -11.44 10.73
CA LEU A 171 2.43 -12.62 11.06
C LEU A 171 3.40 -13.62 11.71
N ASN A 172 3.11 -13.99 12.94
CA ASN A 172 3.52 -15.26 13.49
C ASN A 172 2.27 -15.95 14.03
N THR A 173 1.70 -16.86 13.25
CA THR A 173 0.64 -17.76 13.71
C THR A 173 1.03 -19.19 13.34
N GLN A 174 1.49 -19.94 14.34
CA GLN A 174 1.26 -21.39 14.38
C GLN A 174 0.18 -21.70 15.41
N ASN A 175 -0.89 -22.28 14.87
CA ASN A 175 -1.93 -23.12 15.44
C ASN A 175 -1.78 -23.57 16.90
N HIS A 176 -2.75 -23.18 17.72
CA HIS A 176 -3.40 -24.11 18.63
C HIS A 176 -4.93 -23.98 18.56
N SER A 177 -5.55 -25.04 18.03
CA SER A 177 -6.97 -25.34 18.11
C SER A 177 -7.37 -25.62 19.56
N LYS A 178 -8.44 -24.97 20.05
CA LYS A 178 -9.62 -25.63 20.64
C LYS A 178 -10.60 -24.62 21.27
N ASN A 179 -11.85 -24.73 20.84
CA ASN A 179 -13.11 -24.43 21.55
C ASN A 179 -13.21 -23.12 22.36
N SER A 180 -13.87 -22.13 21.77
CA SER A 180 -14.83 -21.29 22.51
C SER A 180 -15.83 -20.66 21.54
N ALA A 181 -17.09 -20.67 21.96
CA ALA A 181 -18.28 -20.23 21.25
C ALA A 181 -18.09 -19.03 20.32
N THR A 182 -18.53 -19.17 19.07
CA THR A 182 -18.79 -18.08 18.14
C THR A 182 -19.72 -17.08 18.82
N PRO A 183 -19.34 -15.80 18.99
CA PRO A 183 -20.32 -14.77 19.27
C PRO A 183 -21.23 -14.70 18.05
N ALA A 184 -22.54 -14.72 18.26
CA ALA A 184 -23.50 -14.43 17.21
C ALA A 184 -23.18 -13.05 16.65
N ILE A 185 -22.71 -13.00 15.40
CA ILE A 185 -22.53 -11.75 14.67
C ILE A 185 -23.93 -11.22 14.43
N SER A 186 -24.28 -10.12 15.10
CA SER A 186 -25.51 -9.38 14.80
C SER A 186 -25.54 -9.07 13.29
N PRO A 187 -26.69 -9.24 12.62
CA PRO A 187 -26.78 -8.97 11.19
C PRO A 187 -26.38 -7.50 10.93
N VAL A 188 -25.40 -7.31 10.05
CA VAL A 188 -25.01 -5.97 9.58
C VAL A 188 -26.21 -5.39 8.83
N ILE A 189 -26.68 -4.22 9.25
CA ILE A 189 -27.71 -3.46 8.56
C ILE A 189 -27.10 -3.01 7.23
N GLU A 190 -27.61 -3.55 6.13
CA GLU A 190 -27.17 -3.20 4.78
C GLU A 190 -27.76 -1.83 4.37
N TYR A 191 -26.89 -0.93 3.95
CA TYR A 191 -27.25 0.36 3.37
C TYR A 191 -27.01 0.32 1.86
N GLN A 192 -27.97 0.83 1.08
CA GLN A 192 -27.78 1.01 -0.36
C GLN A 192 -27.36 2.44 -0.65
N ALA A 193 -26.17 2.59 -1.22
CA ALA A 193 -25.63 3.89 -1.56
C ALA A 193 -26.43 4.58 -2.66
N ILE A 194 -26.58 5.90 -2.52
CA ILE A 194 -27.20 6.76 -3.52
C ILE A 194 -26.08 7.27 -4.44
N THR A 195 -26.21 6.97 -5.73
CA THR A 195 -25.18 7.29 -6.74
C THR A 195 -25.51 8.53 -7.58
N THR A 196 -26.69 9.14 -7.39
CA THR A 196 -27.00 10.42 -8.00
C THR A 196 -26.18 11.53 -7.34
N ARG A 197 -25.63 12.45 -8.13
CA ARG A 197 -24.80 13.57 -7.66
C ARG A 197 -25.51 14.89 -7.97
N ASN A 198 -26.27 15.42 -7.00
CA ASN A 198 -26.93 16.71 -7.12
C ASN A 198 -26.16 17.76 -6.32
N PHE A 199 -25.10 18.28 -6.92
CA PHE A 199 -24.19 19.23 -6.28
C PHE A 199 -24.43 20.67 -6.75
N GLU A 200 -24.37 21.61 -5.81
CA GLU A 200 -24.56 23.03 -6.07
C GLU A 200 -23.34 23.84 -5.63
N THR A 201 -22.85 24.74 -6.48
CA THR A 201 -21.87 25.76 -6.09
C THR A 201 -22.60 27.03 -5.64
N ILE A 202 -22.35 27.46 -4.40
CA ILE A 202 -22.97 28.64 -3.80
C ILE A 202 -22.12 29.87 -4.12
N LEU A 203 -22.55 30.66 -5.11
CA LEU A 203 -21.85 31.90 -5.53
C LEU A 203 -22.66 33.17 -5.24
N THR A 204 -23.93 33.04 -4.83
CA THR A 204 -24.82 34.18 -4.59
C THR A 204 -25.41 34.14 -3.18
N ASN A 205 -25.76 35.32 -2.66
CA ASN A 205 -26.40 35.44 -1.35
C ASN A 205 -27.75 34.70 -1.29
N GLU A 206 -28.49 34.64 -2.40
CA GLU A 206 -29.76 33.91 -2.48
C GLU A 206 -29.54 32.40 -2.31
N GLN A 207 -28.55 31.83 -3.01
CA GLN A 207 -28.17 30.42 -2.84
C GLN A 207 -27.69 30.13 -1.42
N LEU A 208 -26.89 31.03 -0.84
CA LEU A 208 -26.43 30.89 0.54
C LEU A 208 -27.62 30.87 1.51
N ASP A 209 -28.53 31.85 1.40
CA ASP A 209 -29.69 31.95 2.29
C ASP A 209 -30.61 30.72 2.17
N ASN A 210 -30.78 30.17 0.95
CA ASN A 210 -31.50 28.92 0.71
C ASN A 210 -30.83 27.72 1.42
N TRP A 211 -29.51 27.59 1.34
CA TRP A 211 -28.78 26.53 2.02
C TRP A 211 -28.78 26.70 3.54
N LEU A 212 -28.66 27.92 4.06
CA LEU A 212 -28.77 28.18 5.50
C LEU A 212 -30.13 27.72 6.04
N ALA A 213 -31.22 27.93 5.29
CA ALA A 213 -32.55 27.43 5.67
C ALA A 213 -32.64 25.89 5.66
N LYS A 214 -32.01 25.22 4.67
CA LYS A 214 -31.90 23.75 4.64
C LYS A 214 -31.14 23.23 5.87
N LEU A 215 -29.97 23.81 6.15
CA LEU A 215 -29.13 23.42 7.28
C LEU A 215 -29.82 23.62 8.64
N GLN A 216 -30.64 24.66 8.79
CA GLN A 216 -31.39 24.91 10.03
C GLN A 216 -32.54 23.91 10.27
N SER A 217 -33.12 23.37 9.19
CA SER A 217 -34.29 22.49 9.28
C SER A 217 -33.93 21.00 9.27
N ALA A 218 -32.73 20.65 8.81
CA ALA A 218 -32.27 19.28 8.76
C ALA A 218 -32.01 18.69 10.16
N PRO A 219 -32.33 17.41 10.40
CA PRO A 219 -32.07 16.75 11.67
C PRO A 219 -30.58 16.52 11.94
N LEU A 220 -29.80 16.36 10.87
CA LEU A 220 -28.36 16.17 10.87
C LEU A 220 -27.81 16.85 9.61
N ILE A 221 -26.70 17.57 9.74
CA ILE A 221 -25.99 18.17 8.61
C ILE A 221 -24.58 17.59 8.53
N CYS A 222 -24.09 17.30 7.34
CA CYS A 222 -22.67 17.12 7.10
C CYS A 222 -22.01 18.49 6.91
N VAL A 223 -20.84 18.68 7.49
CA VAL A 223 -20.00 19.86 7.29
C VAL A 223 -18.57 19.38 7.06
N ASP A 224 -17.91 20.00 6.10
CA ASP A 224 -16.49 19.77 5.83
C ASP A 224 -15.81 21.09 5.38
N THR A 225 -14.50 21.19 5.64
CA THR A 225 -13.68 22.39 5.38
C THR A 225 -12.58 22.11 4.38
N GLU A 226 -12.53 22.94 3.35
CA GLU A 226 -11.44 22.92 2.38
C GLU A 226 -10.41 23.97 2.73
N THR A 227 -9.11 23.64 2.62
CA THR A 227 -8.06 24.44 3.25
C THR A 227 -6.77 24.58 2.44
N THR A 228 -5.94 25.55 2.83
CA THR A 228 -4.66 25.84 2.15
C THR A 228 -3.52 24.87 2.51
N SER A 229 -3.66 24.06 3.57
CA SER A 229 -2.59 23.20 4.11
C SER A 229 -3.18 22.15 5.03
N LEU A 230 -2.50 21.01 5.20
CA LEU A 230 -2.83 19.97 6.19
C LEU A 230 -2.45 20.35 7.63
N GLU A 231 -1.73 21.45 7.85
CA GLU A 231 -1.33 21.90 9.20
C GLU A 231 -2.45 22.73 9.84
N PRO A 232 -3.25 22.18 10.77
CA PRO A 232 -4.51 22.78 11.21
C PRO A 232 -4.35 24.13 11.91
N MET A 233 -3.20 24.38 12.55
CA MET A 233 -2.98 25.62 13.31
C MET A 233 -2.66 26.83 12.43
N THR A 234 -2.24 26.60 11.18
CA THR A 234 -1.84 27.68 10.25
C THR A 234 -2.65 27.70 8.96
N ALA A 235 -3.36 26.61 8.67
CA ALA A 235 -4.27 26.50 7.53
C ALA A 235 -5.40 27.55 7.57
N LYS A 236 -5.76 28.03 6.37
CA LYS A 236 -6.86 28.97 6.15
C LYS A 236 -7.99 28.26 5.40
N ILE A 237 -9.22 28.68 5.68
CA ILE A 237 -10.41 28.19 4.97
C ILE A 237 -10.36 28.70 3.53
N VAL A 238 -10.53 27.78 2.59
CA VAL A 238 -10.72 28.03 1.15
C VAL A 238 -12.19 27.92 0.78
N GLY A 239 -12.91 26.98 1.39
CA GLY A 239 -14.34 26.83 1.24
C GLY A 239 -14.94 25.90 2.30
N LEU A 240 -16.26 25.77 2.25
CA LEU A 240 -17.05 24.90 3.12
C LEU A 240 -17.97 24.05 2.27
N SER A 241 -18.13 22.78 2.59
CA SER A 241 -19.12 21.93 1.95
C SER A 241 -20.15 21.40 2.93
N PHE A 242 -21.33 21.10 2.40
CA PHE A 242 -22.48 20.67 3.18
C PHE A 242 -23.26 19.58 2.47
N SER A 243 -23.84 18.67 3.25
CA SER A 243 -24.88 17.76 2.79
C SER A 243 -25.94 17.58 3.87
N VAL A 244 -27.20 17.46 3.48
CA VAL A 244 -28.33 17.18 4.40
C VAL A 244 -29.16 15.96 3.97
N GLU A 245 -28.89 15.45 2.77
CA GLU A 245 -29.60 14.34 2.15
C GLU A 245 -28.64 13.61 1.20
N ALA A 246 -28.63 12.28 1.27
CA ALA A 246 -27.78 11.41 0.46
C ALA A 246 -28.00 11.65 -1.05
N GLY A 247 -26.91 11.73 -1.81
CA GLY A 247 -26.90 12.05 -3.24
C GLY A 247 -27.03 13.55 -3.54
N SER A 248 -26.86 14.41 -2.54
CA SER A 248 -26.90 15.86 -2.69
C SER A 248 -25.89 16.56 -1.79
N GLY A 249 -25.42 17.72 -2.24
CA GLY A 249 -24.44 18.50 -1.50
C GLY A 249 -24.27 19.89 -2.08
N ALA A 250 -23.55 20.74 -1.37
CA ALA A 250 -23.12 22.02 -1.90
C ALA A 250 -21.73 22.38 -1.45
N TYR A 251 -21.05 23.15 -2.30
CA TYR A 251 -19.79 23.78 -1.99
C TYR A 251 -19.94 25.30 -1.99
N LEU A 252 -19.45 25.91 -0.92
CA LEU A 252 -19.34 27.35 -0.74
C LEU A 252 -17.86 27.75 -0.87
N PRO A 253 -17.41 28.19 -2.05
CA PRO A 253 -16.09 28.76 -2.23
C PRO A 253 -15.99 30.11 -1.51
N LEU A 254 -14.87 30.35 -0.83
CA LEU A 254 -14.64 31.55 -0.02
C LEU A 254 -13.35 32.30 -0.39
N THR A 255 -12.26 31.58 -0.67
CA THR A 255 -10.94 32.21 -0.93
C THR A 255 -10.12 31.50 -2.01
N HIS A 256 -10.76 31.04 -3.08
CA HIS A 256 -10.01 30.66 -4.29
C HIS A 256 -9.37 31.91 -4.91
N ASP A 257 -8.07 31.86 -5.19
CA ASP A 257 -7.25 33.01 -5.59
C ASP A 257 -6.33 32.71 -6.79
N TYR A 258 -6.71 31.74 -7.62
CA TYR A 258 -6.09 31.50 -8.92
C TYR A 258 -6.43 32.61 -9.93
N PHE A 259 -5.66 32.68 -11.02
CA PHE A 259 -5.90 33.63 -12.09
C PHE A 259 -7.28 33.41 -12.74
N ASP A 260 -8.08 34.47 -12.87
CA ASP A 260 -9.47 34.42 -13.35
C ASP A 260 -10.44 33.60 -12.48
N ALA A 261 -10.17 33.45 -11.18
CA ALA A 261 -11.15 32.90 -10.25
C ALA A 261 -12.47 33.69 -10.29
N PRO A 262 -13.64 33.01 -10.28
CA PRO A 262 -14.93 33.69 -10.30
C PRO A 262 -15.14 34.51 -9.03
N GLU A 263 -16.04 35.50 -9.11
CA GLU A 263 -16.44 36.28 -7.94
C GLU A 263 -17.08 35.36 -6.90
N GLN A 264 -16.53 35.40 -5.69
CA GLN A 264 -16.99 34.65 -4.52
C GLN A 264 -17.66 35.61 -3.54
N LEU A 265 -18.49 35.08 -2.64
CA LEU A 265 -19.13 35.89 -1.62
C LEU A 265 -18.10 36.52 -0.67
N ASN A 266 -18.44 37.68 -0.10
CA ASN A 266 -17.56 38.35 0.85
C ASN A 266 -17.26 37.43 2.05
N PHE A 267 -15.97 37.15 2.27
CA PHE A 267 -15.51 36.21 3.30
C PHE A 267 -16.08 36.50 4.71
N ALA A 268 -15.93 37.74 5.18
CA ALA A 268 -16.30 38.11 6.55
C ALA A 268 -17.82 38.11 6.75
N GLU A 269 -18.57 38.66 5.80
CA GLU A 269 -20.04 38.68 5.85
C GLU A 269 -20.63 37.26 5.75
N THR A 270 -20.04 36.43 4.90
CA THR A 270 -20.48 35.04 4.70
C THR A 270 -20.22 34.19 5.95
N LEU A 271 -19.02 34.27 6.54
CA LEU A 271 -18.74 33.58 7.80
C LEU A 271 -19.65 34.08 8.92
N ALA A 272 -19.97 35.38 8.98
CA ALA A 272 -20.89 35.92 9.97
C ALA A 272 -22.32 35.35 9.82
N LYS A 273 -22.77 35.07 8.60
CA LYS A 273 -24.08 34.42 8.34
C LYS A 273 -24.10 32.94 8.72
N ILE A 274 -23.01 32.22 8.51
CA ILE A 274 -22.92 30.76 8.75
C ILE A 274 -22.63 30.45 10.22
N LYS A 275 -21.88 31.32 10.90
CA LYS A 275 -21.45 31.16 12.30
C LYS A 275 -22.59 30.74 13.25
N PRO A 276 -23.79 31.34 13.23
CA PRO A 276 -24.90 30.92 14.10
C PRO A 276 -25.31 29.45 13.93
N ILE A 277 -25.14 28.86 12.74
CA ILE A 277 -25.44 27.44 12.51
C ILE A 277 -24.33 26.55 13.07
N LEU A 278 -23.08 26.89 12.77
CA LEU A 278 -21.91 26.12 13.22
C LEU A 278 -21.75 26.13 14.74
N GLU A 279 -22.03 27.26 15.40
CA GLU A 279 -21.91 27.39 16.86
C GLU A 279 -23.13 26.89 17.64
N ASN A 280 -24.23 26.54 16.97
CA ASN A 280 -25.45 26.07 17.63
C ASN A 280 -25.34 24.58 18.02
N PRO A 281 -25.35 24.23 19.33
CA PRO A 281 -25.24 22.83 19.78
C PRO A 281 -26.48 21.97 19.47
N ASP A 282 -27.63 22.59 19.18
CA ASP A 282 -28.88 21.89 18.87
C ASP A 282 -28.93 21.43 17.41
N ILE A 283 -28.22 22.11 16.50
CA ILE A 283 -28.03 21.65 15.13
C ILE A 283 -26.93 20.60 15.15
N LYS A 284 -27.28 19.35 14.80
CA LYS A 284 -26.36 18.21 14.87
C LYS A 284 -25.51 18.13 13.62
N LYS A 285 -24.21 17.90 13.80
CA LYS A 285 -23.23 17.77 12.72
C LYS A 285 -22.62 16.39 12.66
N VAL A 286 -22.39 15.95 11.43
CA VAL A 286 -21.52 14.83 11.07
C VAL A 286 -20.42 15.32 10.15
N GLY A 287 -19.29 14.64 10.15
CA GLY A 287 -18.17 14.90 9.25
C GLY A 287 -17.14 13.79 9.36
N GLN A 288 -16.09 13.86 8.56
CA GLN A 288 -14.99 12.91 8.57
C GLN A 288 -13.79 13.58 9.23
N ASN A 289 -13.38 13.12 10.43
CA ASN A 289 -12.31 13.77 11.21
C ASN A 289 -12.61 15.24 11.57
N LEU A 290 -13.81 15.52 12.11
CA LEU A 290 -14.30 16.87 12.43
C LEU A 290 -13.42 17.67 13.40
N LYS A 291 -12.50 17.00 14.11
CA LYS A 291 -11.50 17.68 14.94
C LYS A 291 -10.62 18.61 14.08
N TYR A 292 -10.30 18.20 12.85
CA TYR A 292 -9.58 19.05 11.90
C TYR A 292 -10.40 20.31 11.58
N ASP A 293 -11.63 20.15 11.11
CA ASP A 293 -12.56 21.25 10.80
C ASP A 293 -12.77 22.19 11.99
N GLN A 294 -12.83 21.63 13.21
CA GLN A 294 -12.95 22.39 14.44
C GLN A 294 -11.73 23.31 14.66
N HIS A 295 -10.50 22.85 14.38
CA HIS A 295 -9.30 23.71 14.42
C HIS A 295 -9.35 24.82 13.37
N ILE A 296 -9.73 24.46 12.14
CA ILE A 296 -9.83 25.38 11.02
C ILE A 296 -10.82 26.50 11.34
N LEU A 297 -12.03 26.17 11.78
CA LEU A 297 -13.04 27.15 12.18
C LEU A 297 -12.60 28.00 13.39
N ALA A 298 -11.89 27.39 14.35
CA ALA A 298 -11.37 28.11 15.51
C ALA A 298 -10.30 29.15 15.15
N ASN A 299 -9.56 28.97 14.04
CA ASN A 299 -8.63 29.99 13.53
C ASN A 299 -9.36 31.26 13.05
N HIS A 300 -10.65 31.15 12.72
CA HIS A 300 -11.51 32.26 12.30
C HIS A 300 -12.50 32.69 13.39
N GLY A 301 -12.27 32.30 14.65
CA GLY A 301 -13.09 32.70 15.78
C GLY A 301 -14.50 32.11 15.77
N ILE A 302 -14.66 30.91 15.19
CA ILE A 302 -15.90 30.14 15.17
C ILE A 302 -15.71 28.88 16.03
N ALA A 303 -16.57 28.70 17.03
CA ALA A 303 -16.56 27.51 17.88
C ALA A 303 -17.54 26.45 17.34
N LEU A 304 -17.04 25.50 16.55
CA LEU A 304 -17.89 24.41 16.03
C LEU A 304 -18.47 23.59 17.20
N ASN A 305 -19.79 23.66 17.35
CA ASN A 305 -20.56 22.96 18.39
C ASN A 305 -21.58 22.03 17.75
N GLY A 306 -22.15 21.11 18.53
CA GLY A 306 -23.17 20.19 18.02
C GLY A 306 -22.59 19.06 17.16
N ILE A 307 -21.27 18.80 17.25
CA ILE A 307 -20.62 17.63 16.67
C ILE A 307 -21.25 16.39 17.30
N ALA A 308 -22.16 15.75 16.56
CA ALA A 308 -22.90 14.58 17.01
C ALA A 308 -22.19 13.29 16.58
N HIS A 309 -21.57 13.32 15.40
CA HIS A 309 -21.03 12.14 14.76
C HIS A 309 -19.73 12.44 14.01
N ASP A 310 -18.82 11.46 13.97
CA ASP A 310 -17.60 11.49 13.15
C ASP A 310 -17.41 10.12 12.49
N THR A 311 -17.37 10.08 11.16
CA THR A 311 -17.32 8.81 10.39
C THR A 311 -15.98 8.09 10.51
N LEU A 312 -14.89 8.80 10.77
CA LEU A 312 -13.60 8.19 11.07
C LEU A 312 -13.70 7.40 12.38
N LEU A 313 -14.28 8.02 13.42
CA LEU A 313 -14.45 7.38 14.72
C LEU A 313 -15.49 6.26 14.68
N GLN A 314 -16.55 6.39 13.88
CA GLN A 314 -17.50 5.29 13.65
C GLN A 314 -16.78 4.07 13.07
N SER A 315 -16.00 4.26 12.00
CA SER A 315 -15.24 3.16 11.39
C SER A 315 -14.19 2.59 12.36
N TYR A 316 -13.53 3.43 13.16
CA TYR A 316 -12.56 2.97 14.15
C TYR A 316 -13.19 2.02 15.18
N VAL A 317 -14.33 2.40 15.76
CA VAL A 317 -15.04 1.55 16.75
C VAL A 317 -15.54 0.26 16.10
N PHE A 318 -16.03 0.35 14.87
CA PHE A 318 -16.59 -0.79 14.15
C PHE A 318 -15.51 -1.78 13.68
N GLU A 319 -14.34 -1.29 13.27
CA GLU A 319 -13.35 -2.10 12.53
C GLU A 319 -11.91 -1.54 12.59
N ALA A 320 -11.40 -1.27 13.80
CA ALA A 320 -10.07 -0.67 14.10
C ALA A 320 -8.82 -1.25 13.39
N HIS A 321 -8.91 -2.41 12.74
CA HIS A 321 -7.79 -3.09 12.08
C HIS A 321 -7.62 -2.71 10.60
N LYS A 322 -8.48 -1.82 10.07
CA LYS A 322 -8.49 -1.40 8.66
C LYS A 322 -8.16 0.08 8.52
N SER A 323 -8.02 0.54 7.27
CA SER A 323 -7.88 1.97 6.99
C SER A 323 -9.20 2.72 7.26
N HIS A 324 -9.09 3.95 7.76
CA HIS A 324 -10.21 4.82 8.12
C HIS A 324 -10.27 6.12 7.32
N GLY A 325 -9.44 6.25 6.27
CA GLY A 325 -9.54 7.35 5.31
C GLY A 325 -10.78 7.21 4.44
N MET A 326 -11.39 8.34 4.06
CA MET A 326 -12.71 8.38 3.43
C MET A 326 -12.80 7.54 2.15
N ASP A 327 -11.80 7.59 1.26
CA ASP A 327 -11.77 6.78 0.03
C ASP A 327 -11.91 5.28 0.32
N ALA A 328 -11.16 4.79 1.33
CA ALA A 328 -11.20 3.40 1.75
C ALA A 328 -12.50 3.06 2.51
N LEU A 329 -13.14 4.03 3.17
CA LEU A 329 -14.47 3.86 3.74
C LEU A 329 -15.51 3.73 2.63
N SER A 330 -15.49 4.64 1.65
CA SER A 330 -16.45 4.74 0.55
C SER A 330 -16.43 3.48 -0.31
N GLU A 331 -15.24 3.02 -0.75
CA GLU A 331 -15.14 1.81 -1.56
C GLU A 331 -15.67 0.58 -0.82
N ARG A 332 -15.37 0.46 0.48
CA ARG A 332 -15.75 -0.70 1.29
C ARG A 332 -17.23 -0.74 1.67
N HIS A 333 -17.80 0.40 2.07
CA HIS A 333 -19.15 0.45 2.66
C HIS A 333 -20.22 0.93 1.68
N LEU A 334 -19.83 1.70 0.67
CA LEU A 334 -20.75 2.25 -0.33
C LEU A 334 -20.52 1.65 -1.72
N GLY A 335 -19.34 1.06 -1.97
CA GLY A 335 -18.96 0.61 -3.32
C GLY A 335 -18.69 1.76 -4.29
N ILE A 336 -18.46 2.97 -3.77
CA ILE A 336 -18.25 4.19 -4.56
C ILE A 336 -16.76 4.55 -4.53
N GLN A 337 -16.19 4.79 -5.71
CA GLN A 337 -14.86 5.41 -5.85
C GLN A 337 -15.03 6.93 -5.83
N THR A 338 -14.43 7.57 -4.84
CA THR A 338 -14.41 9.03 -4.66
C THR A 338 -13.39 9.69 -5.58
N ILE A 339 -13.58 10.98 -5.86
CA ILE A 339 -12.54 11.83 -6.44
C ILE A 339 -11.43 11.98 -5.41
N THR A 340 -10.18 11.71 -5.79
CA THR A 340 -9.07 11.84 -4.85
C THR A 340 -8.55 13.27 -4.81
N PHE A 341 -7.96 13.68 -3.68
CA PHE A 341 -7.29 14.98 -3.59
C PHE A 341 -6.20 15.14 -4.67
N GLU A 342 -5.54 14.05 -5.07
CA GLU A 342 -4.54 14.07 -6.12
C GLU A 342 -5.13 14.30 -7.53
N ASP A 343 -6.39 13.92 -7.78
CA ASP A 343 -7.08 14.18 -9.04
C ASP A 343 -7.38 15.67 -9.21
N VAL A 344 -7.61 16.39 -8.10
CA VAL A 344 -7.93 17.83 -8.11
C VAL A 344 -6.71 18.72 -7.95
N ALA A 345 -5.79 18.38 -7.04
CA ALA A 345 -4.64 19.21 -6.68
C ALA A 345 -3.34 18.76 -7.35
N GLY A 346 -3.30 17.58 -7.98
CA GLY A 346 -2.08 16.99 -8.53
C GLY A 346 -1.22 16.27 -7.48
N LYS A 347 0.00 15.87 -7.87
CA LYS A 347 0.91 15.04 -7.05
C LYS A 347 2.31 15.63 -6.90
N GLY A 348 2.96 15.31 -5.78
CA GLY A 348 4.36 15.62 -5.52
C GLY A 348 4.67 17.11 -5.58
N ALA A 349 5.84 17.48 -6.14
CA ALA A 349 6.27 18.88 -6.22
C ALA A 349 5.39 19.80 -7.10
N LYS A 350 4.47 19.21 -7.89
CA LYS A 350 3.51 19.96 -8.72
C LYS A 350 2.12 20.05 -8.07
N GLN A 351 1.93 19.43 -6.90
CA GLN A 351 0.68 19.54 -6.17
C GLN A 351 0.45 21.00 -5.76
N VAL A 352 -0.73 21.52 -6.06
CA VAL A 352 -1.14 22.87 -5.69
C VAL A 352 -1.96 22.87 -4.40
N SER A 353 -2.02 24.00 -3.69
CA SER A 353 -2.93 24.16 -2.56
C SER A 353 -4.37 24.35 -3.05
N PHE A 354 -5.38 24.04 -2.23
CA PHE A 354 -6.78 23.99 -2.67
C PHE A 354 -7.33 25.33 -3.20
N ASN A 355 -6.81 26.47 -2.70
CA ASN A 355 -7.14 27.81 -3.21
C ASN A 355 -6.74 28.04 -4.68
N GLN A 356 -5.88 27.19 -5.24
CA GLN A 356 -5.43 27.23 -6.62
C GLN A 356 -6.17 26.23 -7.53
N VAL A 357 -7.03 25.38 -6.96
CA VAL A 357 -7.94 24.51 -7.71
C VAL A 357 -9.09 25.35 -8.26
N THR A 358 -9.56 25.08 -9.48
CA THR A 358 -10.69 25.84 -10.04
C THR A 358 -11.96 25.57 -9.24
N VAL A 359 -12.82 26.59 -9.09
CA VAL A 359 -14.04 26.48 -8.29
C VAL A 359 -14.94 25.34 -8.77
N GLU A 360 -14.99 25.06 -10.07
CA GLU A 360 -15.81 23.99 -10.64
C GLU A 360 -15.32 22.61 -10.19
N VAL A 361 -14.00 22.38 -10.22
CA VAL A 361 -13.39 21.11 -9.80
C VAL A 361 -13.46 20.96 -8.29
N ALA A 362 -13.17 22.04 -7.56
CA ALA A 362 -13.28 22.08 -6.11
C ALA A 362 -14.71 21.82 -5.62
N ALA A 363 -15.72 22.36 -6.32
CA ALA A 363 -17.12 22.16 -5.97
C ALA A 363 -17.54 20.70 -6.07
N GLU A 364 -17.12 20.00 -7.13
CA GLU A 364 -17.47 18.59 -7.33
C GLU A 364 -16.82 17.70 -6.26
N TYR A 365 -15.54 17.95 -5.94
CA TYR A 365 -14.80 17.24 -4.90
C TYR A 365 -15.39 17.49 -3.50
N ALA A 366 -15.48 18.75 -3.09
CA ALA A 366 -15.89 19.08 -1.72
C ALA A 366 -17.35 18.72 -1.44
N ALA A 367 -18.24 18.86 -2.43
CA ALA A 367 -19.63 18.43 -2.28
C ALA A 367 -19.76 16.90 -2.23
N GLU A 368 -18.92 16.16 -2.95
CA GLU A 368 -18.83 14.70 -2.84
C GLU A 368 -18.36 14.30 -1.43
N ASP A 369 -17.31 14.92 -0.89
CA ASP A 369 -16.80 14.60 0.45
C ASP A 369 -17.90 14.74 1.52
N ALA A 370 -18.70 15.81 1.45
CA ALA A 370 -19.82 16.01 2.37
C ALA A 370 -20.97 14.98 2.17
N ASP A 371 -21.33 14.66 0.92
CA ASP A 371 -22.37 13.66 0.63
C ASP A 371 -21.93 12.25 1.07
N ILE A 372 -20.75 11.82 0.61
CA ILE A 372 -20.20 10.50 0.93
C ILE A 372 -20.04 10.34 2.43
N THR A 373 -19.61 11.37 3.15
CA THR A 373 -19.55 11.34 4.61
C THR A 373 -20.92 11.13 5.26
N LEU A 374 -21.97 11.79 4.77
CA LEU A 374 -23.33 11.57 5.27
C LEU A 374 -23.81 10.14 4.98
N GLN A 375 -23.54 9.62 3.77
CA GLN A 375 -23.89 8.25 3.38
C GLN A 375 -23.13 7.20 4.20
N LEU A 376 -21.85 7.44 4.47
CA LEU A 376 -21.02 6.60 5.35
C LEU A 376 -21.60 6.53 6.75
N HIS A 377 -22.07 7.65 7.29
CA HIS A 377 -22.78 7.65 8.57
C HIS A 377 -24.04 6.79 8.54
N HIS A 378 -24.86 6.93 7.49
CA HIS A 378 -26.04 6.08 7.31
C HIS A 378 -25.72 4.59 7.18
N ALA A 379 -24.58 4.24 6.59
CA ALA A 379 -24.13 2.85 6.47
C ALA A 379 -23.58 2.27 7.78
N MET A 380 -22.79 3.06 8.53
CA MET A 380 -22.04 2.54 9.67
C MET A 380 -22.74 2.74 11.02
N TYR A 381 -23.31 3.91 11.27
CA TYR A 381 -23.81 4.25 12.60
C TYR A 381 -24.97 3.37 13.09
N PRO A 382 -25.95 2.94 12.26
CA PRO A 382 -27.00 2.03 12.71
C PRO A 382 -26.45 0.71 13.29
N ASN A 383 -25.32 0.22 12.75
CA ASN A 383 -24.65 -0.99 13.24
C ASN A 383 -23.99 -0.77 14.61
N ILE A 384 -23.42 0.42 14.84
CA ILE A 384 -22.87 0.81 16.14
C ILE A 384 -23.98 0.96 17.16
N GLN A 385 -25.05 1.68 16.81
CA GLN A 385 -26.19 1.94 17.69
C GLN A 385 -26.92 0.66 18.11
N ALA A 386 -26.96 -0.35 17.24
CA ALA A 386 -27.60 -1.63 17.53
C ALA A 386 -26.84 -2.48 18.57
N ASP A 387 -25.53 -2.25 18.77
CA ASP A 387 -24.71 -2.94 19.78
C ASP A 387 -24.36 -2.00 20.93
N ALA A 388 -24.93 -2.25 22.11
CA ALA A 388 -24.73 -1.42 23.30
C ALA A 388 -23.26 -1.25 23.73
N LYS A 389 -22.36 -2.21 23.40
CA LYS A 389 -20.93 -2.08 23.71
C LYS A 389 -20.24 -1.16 22.72
N LEU A 390 -20.54 -1.29 21.42
CA LEU A 390 -20.00 -0.42 20.40
C LEU A 390 -20.51 1.01 20.61
N ASP A 391 -21.80 1.18 20.85
CA ASP A 391 -22.40 2.49 21.16
C ASP A 391 -21.78 3.14 22.40
N PHE A 392 -21.50 2.36 23.46
CA PHE A 392 -20.82 2.88 24.63
C PHE A 392 -19.39 3.39 24.30
N ILE A 393 -18.60 2.60 23.57
CA ILE A 393 -17.24 3.01 23.18
C ILE A 393 -17.31 4.27 22.32
N TYR A 394 -18.16 4.29 21.30
CA TYR A 394 -18.29 5.43 20.40
C TYR A 394 -18.78 6.70 21.12
N SER A 395 -19.92 6.63 21.80
CA SER A 395 -20.59 7.81 22.37
C SER A 395 -19.99 8.28 23.68
N GLN A 396 -19.49 7.39 24.54
CA GLN A 396 -19.01 7.73 25.89
C GLN A 396 -17.48 7.85 25.97
N ILE A 397 -16.73 7.34 25.00
CA ILE A 397 -15.26 7.37 25.01
C ILE A 397 -14.73 8.16 23.81
N GLU A 398 -14.96 7.71 22.58
CA GLU A 398 -14.30 8.27 21.40
C GLU A 398 -14.75 9.72 21.11
N MET A 399 -16.05 9.97 21.05
CA MET A 399 -16.58 11.32 20.78
C MET A 399 -16.15 12.35 21.84
N PRO A 400 -16.24 12.08 23.17
CA PRO A 400 -15.69 13.00 24.18
C PRO A 400 -14.17 13.14 24.13
N SER A 401 -13.43 12.07 23.83
CA SER A 401 -11.97 12.12 23.74
C SER A 401 -11.50 13.02 22.61
N SER A 402 -12.20 13.02 21.47
CA SER A 402 -11.92 13.94 20.36
C SER A 402 -11.96 15.41 20.78
N GLN A 403 -12.93 15.81 21.61
CA GLN A 403 -13.03 17.18 22.15
C GLN A 403 -11.91 17.54 23.12
N ILE A 404 -11.46 16.56 23.92
CA ILE A 404 -10.30 16.74 24.80
C ILE A 404 -9.03 16.92 23.96
N LEU A 405 -8.86 16.09 22.92
CA LEU A 405 -7.71 16.18 22.01
C LEU A 405 -7.66 17.53 21.28
N PHE A 406 -8.81 18.03 20.80
CA PHE A 406 -8.90 19.39 20.24
C PHE A 406 -8.32 20.44 21.19
N THR A 407 -8.71 20.38 22.48
CA THR A 407 -8.23 21.32 23.50
C THR A 407 -6.73 21.18 23.76
N ILE A 408 -6.23 19.94 23.87
CA ILE A 408 -4.80 19.67 24.09
C ILE A 408 -3.98 20.20 22.91
N GLU A 409 -4.42 19.93 21.69
CA GLU A 409 -3.74 20.34 20.45
C GLU A 409 -3.70 21.87 20.31
N ARG A 410 -4.81 22.58 20.61
CA ARG A 410 -4.85 24.05 20.57
C ARG A 410 -3.97 24.72 21.64
N ASN A 411 -3.84 24.09 22.81
CA ASN A 411 -3.00 24.61 23.88
C ASN A 411 -1.51 24.45 23.55
N GLY A 412 -1.15 23.31 22.95
CA GLY A 412 0.24 22.94 22.69
C GLY A 412 1.06 22.74 23.98
N VAL A 413 2.38 22.75 23.83
CA VAL A 413 3.33 22.64 24.93
C VAL A 413 4.40 23.73 24.79
N LEU A 414 4.69 24.45 25.88
CA LEU A 414 5.75 25.44 25.90
C LEU A 414 7.11 24.73 25.91
N ILE A 415 7.96 25.05 24.94
CA ILE A 415 9.29 24.47 24.80
C ILE A 415 10.36 25.54 25.06
N ASP A 416 11.33 25.21 25.91
CA ASP A 416 12.54 26.01 26.08
C ASP A 416 13.52 25.73 24.93
N ARG A 417 13.51 26.63 23.95
CA ARG A 417 14.37 26.54 22.76
C ARG A 417 15.86 26.64 23.12
N ASP A 418 16.22 27.43 24.14
CA ASP A 418 17.62 27.68 24.46
C ASP A 418 18.23 26.46 25.16
N MET A 419 17.47 25.79 26.03
CA MET A 419 17.84 24.49 26.59
C MET A 419 18.00 23.42 25.50
N LEU A 420 17.07 23.35 24.53
CA LEU A 420 17.20 22.41 23.40
C LEU A 420 18.46 22.68 22.56
N ASN A 421 18.83 23.95 22.36
CA ASN A 421 20.06 24.30 21.67
C ASN A 421 21.31 23.88 22.45
N ILE A 422 21.32 24.06 23.77
CA ILE A 422 22.41 23.57 24.64
C ILE A 422 22.53 22.05 24.49
N GLN A 423 21.41 21.32 24.63
CA GLN A 423 21.39 19.88 24.50
C GLN A 423 21.85 19.40 23.10
N SER A 424 21.44 20.08 22.04
CA SER A 424 21.86 19.79 20.67
C SER A 424 23.38 19.89 20.52
N ASN A 425 24.00 20.95 21.07
CA ASN A 425 25.45 21.11 21.04
C ASN A 425 26.19 20.03 21.86
N GLU A 426 25.67 19.67 23.04
CA GLU A 426 26.25 18.60 23.87
C GLU A 426 26.19 17.24 23.16
N ILE A 427 25.06 16.92 22.54
CA ILE A 427 24.90 15.68 21.76
C ILE A 427 25.83 15.70 20.56
N GLY A 428 25.93 16.83 19.83
CA GLY A 428 26.86 16.98 18.71
C GLY A 428 28.31 16.74 19.10
N ALA A 429 28.77 17.32 20.21
CA ALA A 429 30.13 17.10 20.72
C ALA A 429 30.37 15.63 21.12
N LYS A 430 29.39 14.98 21.76
CA LYS A 430 29.46 13.56 22.11
C LYS A 430 29.48 12.66 20.88
N LEU A 431 28.71 12.96 19.84
CA LEU A 431 28.70 12.21 18.59
C LEU A 431 30.07 12.24 17.91
N VAL A 432 30.71 13.41 17.82
CA VAL A 432 32.07 13.54 17.26
C VAL A 432 33.09 12.75 18.09
N ALA A 433 32.99 12.81 19.42
CA ALA A 433 33.89 12.06 20.30
C ALA A 433 33.72 10.53 20.12
N LEU A 434 32.49 10.04 20.05
CA LEU A 434 32.19 8.62 19.84
C LEU A 434 32.58 8.16 18.43
N GLU A 435 32.38 9.00 17.42
CA GLU A 435 32.82 8.72 16.05
C GLU A 435 34.34 8.55 15.99
N ASN A 436 35.10 9.45 16.62
CA ASN A 436 36.56 9.31 16.69
C ASN A 436 36.99 8.04 17.45
N GLN A 437 36.32 7.69 18.55
CA GLN A 437 36.58 6.43 19.25
C GLN A 437 36.29 5.21 18.37
N ALA A 438 35.22 5.25 17.57
CA ALA A 438 34.92 4.20 16.62
C ALA A 438 36.00 4.09 15.53
N TYR A 439 36.51 5.22 15.03
CA TYR A 439 37.60 5.25 14.04
C TYR A 439 38.91 4.71 14.60
N GLU A 440 39.23 5.04 15.85
CA GLU A 440 40.41 4.52 16.55
C GLU A 440 40.32 3.00 16.72
N LEU A 441 39.19 2.48 17.22
CA LEU A 441 38.96 1.05 17.40
C LEU A 441 38.93 0.29 16.06
N ALA A 442 38.35 0.89 15.03
CA ALA A 442 38.32 0.34 13.68
C ALA A 442 39.67 0.48 12.95
N GLY A 443 40.58 1.33 13.43
CA GLY A 443 41.85 1.66 12.79
C GLY A 443 41.73 2.36 11.43
N GLN A 444 40.56 2.92 11.10
CA GLN A 444 40.31 3.73 9.91
C GLN A 444 39.00 4.52 10.04
N PRO A 445 38.86 5.68 9.37
CA PRO A 445 37.58 6.35 9.21
C PRO A 445 36.61 5.53 8.35
N PHE A 446 35.32 5.53 8.71
CA PHE A 446 34.26 4.88 7.93
C PHE A 446 32.89 5.52 8.24
N ASN A 447 31.93 5.40 7.35
CA ASN A 447 30.59 5.92 7.56
C ASN A 447 29.79 5.02 8.51
N LEU A 448 29.56 5.50 9.74
CA LEU A 448 28.75 4.84 10.78
C LEU A 448 27.28 4.66 10.38
N GLY A 449 26.77 5.44 9.43
CA GLY A 449 25.43 5.29 8.86
C GLY A 449 25.35 4.27 7.72
N SER A 450 26.46 3.64 7.32
CA SER A 450 26.50 2.65 6.24
C SER A 450 26.52 1.22 6.79
N PRO A 451 25.41 0.45 6.68
CA PRO A 451 25.39 -0.95 7.12
C PRO A 451 26.48 -1.79 6.47
N LYS A 452 26.82 -1.51 5.21
CA LYS A 452 27.88 -2.23 4.48
C LYS A 452 29.26 -2.01 5.10
N GLN A 453 29.62 -0.76 5.40
CA GLN A 453 30.92 -0.46 6.01
C GLN A 453 30.97 -0.97 7.46
N LEU A 454 29.85 -0.91 8.18
CA LEU A 454 29.73 -1.54 9.51
C LEU A 454 29.95 -3.05 9.46
N GLN A 455 29.38 -3.76 8.48
CA GLN A 455 29.59 -5.20 8.30
C GLN A 455 31.07 -5.52 8.07
N GLU A 456 31.74 -4.78 7.20
CA GLU A 456 33.17 -4.96 6.89
C GLU A 456 34.04 -4.74 8.14
N ILE A 457 33.77 -3.68 8.92
CA ILE A 457 34.52 -3.42 10.15
C ILE A 457 34.23 -4.49 11.22
N LEU A 458 32.96 -4.76 11.53
CA LEU A 458 32.59 -5.61 12.66
C LEU A 458 32.89 -7.09 12.38
N PHE A 459 32.52 -7.60 11.21
CA PHE A 459 32.55 -9.03 10.92
C PHE A 459 33.84 -9.45 10.24
N ASP A 460 34.38 -8.64 9.32
CA ASP A 460 35.61 -9.02 8.61
C ASP A 460 36.86 -8.56 9.38
N LYS A 461 36.95 -7.28 9.74
CA LYS A 461 38.15 -6.72 10.39
C LYS A 461 38.26 -7.09 11.86
N LEU A 462 37.19 -6.92 12.64
CA LEU A 462 37.15 -7.24 14.07
C LEU A 462 36.79 -8.71 14.35
N GLY A 463 36.33 -9.45 13.33
CA GLY A 463 36.09 -10.90 13.43
C GLY A 463 34.91 -11.27 14.32
N ILE A 464 34.00 -10.35 14.61
CA ILE A 464 32.80 -10.62 15.40
C ILE A 464 31.92 -11.58 14.60
N LYS A 465 31.35 -12.60 15.24
CA LYS A 465 30.48 -13.55 14.54
C LYS A 465 29.05 -12.99 14.44
N PRO A 466 28.44 -12.92 13.24
CA PRO A 466 27.04 -12.50 13.10
C PRO A 466 26.10 -13.42 13.87
N THR A 467 25.14 -12.85 14.59
CA THR A 467 24.12 -13.61 15.34
C THR A 467 22.86 -13.86 14.53
N LYS A 468 22.55 -12.98 13.57
CA LYS A 468 21.38 -13.08 12.67
C LYS A 468 21.74 -12.61 11.26
N LYS A 469 20.96 -13.09 10.28
CA LYS A 469 21.06 -12.67 8.87
C LYS A 469 19.75 -12.00 8.42
N THR A 470 19.85 -11.06 7.50
CA THR A 470 18.71 -10.47 6.80
C THR A 470 18.08 -11.50 5.86
N PRO A 471 16.86 -11.25 5.33
CA PRO A 471 16.24 -12.11 4.31
C PRO A 471 17.10 -12.27 3.04
N SER A 472 17.96 -11.29 2.73
CA SER A 472 18.93 -11.36 1.64
C SER A 472 20.21 -12.15 1.97
N GLY A 473 20.31 -12.70 3.18
CA GLY A 473 21.44 -13.53 3.64
C GLY A 473 22.64 -12.75 4.16
N ALA A 474 22.59 -11.41 4.16
CA ALA A 474 23.64 -10.56 4.71
C ALA A 474 23.61 -10.57 6.25
N PRO A 475 24.76 -10.42 6.94
CA PRO A 475 24.79 -10.23 8.40
C PRO A 475 23.92 -9.04 8.86
N SER A 476 23.09 -9.22 9.88
CA SER A 476 22.36 -8.10 10.50
C SER A 476 23.32 -7.28 11.36
N THR A 477 23.42 -5.98 11.10
CA THR A 477 24.19 -5.00 11.90
C THR A 477 23.35 -4.37 12.98
#